data_AF-A0A520D836-F1
#
_entry.id   AF-A0A520D836-F1
#
_cell.length_a   1.000
_cell.length_b   1.000
_cell.length_c   1.000
_cell.angle_alpha   90.00
_cell.angle_beta   90.00
_cell.angle_gamma   90.00
#
_symmetry.space_group_name_H-M   'P 1'
#
loop_
_entity.id
_entity.type
_entity.pdbx_description
1 polymer ?
#
loop_
_entity_poly.entity_id
_entity_poly.type
_entity_poly.pdbx_seq_one_letter_code
_entity_poly.pdbx_strand_id
1 'polypeptide(L)'
;KAKEQKERELEQARQEKKVEAARKAAQEKKELEAKQRAEEEAQDRKEAQQKALADARKKKEAEQKQAEAKQAQAEAAKKKEAEARQAQADAAKKAAATEAAARQAAADRAATLRRMQGLAGASGDDNATGNALKSSGPSGSYGAKVAAAVRPNVVFPDADLVNGNPKAEFEVKLAPDGTIVGVKLVKSSGLPNWDEAAERGLRKTDKLPRDNDGRIFPSLVVALQPKR
;
A
#
# COMPACT_ATOMS: atom_id res chain seq x y z
N LYS A 1 -0.22 -29.80 111.67
CA LYS A 1 -1.50 -29.69 110.90
C LYS A 1 -1.51 -28.48 109.95
N ALA A 2 -1.38 -27.23 110.42
CA ALA A 2 -1.42 -26.04 109.52
C ALA A 2 -0.24 -25.91 108.51
N LYS A 3 1.00 -26.27 108.90
CA LYS A 3 2.15 -26.26 107.97
C LYS A 3 2.00 -27.24 106.79
N GLU A 4 1.50 -28.44 107.08
CA GLU A 4 1.32 -29.52 106.11
C GLU A 4 0.19 -29.21 105.10
N GLN A 5 -0.88 -28.54 105.53
CA GLN A 5 -1.92 -28.04 104.63
C GLN A 5 -1.39 -26.97 103.68
N LYS A 6 -0.58 -26.04 104.19
CA LYS A 6 0.04 -24.96 103.39
C LYS A 6 1.01 -25.50 102.34
N GLU A 7 1.71 -26.58 102.66
CA GLU A 7 2.64 -27.25 101.74
C GLU A 7 1.90 -27.99 100.61
N ARG A 8 0.81 -28.70 100.93
CA ARG A 8 -0.07 -29.34 99.92
C ARG A 8 -0.74 -28.32 98.99
N GLU A 9 -1.18 -27.19 99.52
CA GLU A 9 -1.82 -26.12 98.73
C GLU A 9 -0.80 -25.47 97.77
N LEU A 10 0.45 -25.28 98.22
CA LEU A 10 1.54 -24.77 97.39
C LEU A 10 1.97 -25.77 96.31
N GLU A 11 1.92 -27.06 96.62
CA GLU A 11 2.20 -28.14 95.69
C GLU A 11 1.09 -28.31 94.64
N GLN A 12 -0.18 -28.21 95.05
CA GLN A 12 -1.33 -28.18 94.14
C GLN A 12 -1.27 -26.95 93.21
N ALA A 13 -1.00 -25.76 93.73
CA ALA A 13 -0.82 -24.55 92.91
C ALA A 13 0.36 -24.67 91.93
N ARG A 14 1.44 -25.37 92.31
CA ARG A 14 2.57 -25.68 91.41
C ARG A 14 2.18 -26.69 90.34
N GLN A 15 1.39 -27.70 90.67
CA GLN A 15 0.89 -28.68 89.69
C GLN A 15 -0.09 -28.04 88.70
N GLU A 16 -1.03 -27.22 89.17
CA GLU A 16 -1.97 -26.49 88.31
C GLU A 16 -1.25 -25.54 87.35
N LYS A 17 -0.26 -24.77 87.83
CA LYS A 17 0.57 -23.91 86.97
C LYS A 17 1.36 -24.71 85.92
N LYS A 18 1.87 -25.90 86.26
CA LYS A 18 2.55 -26.78 85.30
C LYS A 18 1.59 -27.31 84.23
N VAL A 19 0.36 -27.69 84.62
CA VAL A 19 -0.67 -28.16 83.68
C VAL A 19 -1.16 -27.02 82.77
N GLU A 20 -1.35 -25.82 83.30
CA GLU A 20 -1.73 -24.64 82.50
C GLU A 20 -0.62 -24.24 81.52
N ALA A 21 0.63 -24.22 81.96
CA ALA A 21 1.78 -23.96 81.09
C ALA A 21 1.93 -25.04 80.00
N ALA A 22 1.71 -26.32 80.33
CA ALA A 22 1.72 -27.40 79.35
C ALA A 22 0.56 -27.28 78.33
N ARG A 23 -0.63 -26.85 78.77
CA ARG A 23 -1.79 -26.61 77.89
C ARG A 23 -1.55 -25.41 76.96
N LYS A 24 -1.02 -24.30 77.46
CA LYS A 24 -0.65 -23.13 76.64
C LYS A 24 0.43 -23.48 75.61
N ALA A 25 1.50 -24.16 76.03
CA ALA A 25 2.55 -24.61 75.11
C ALA A 25 2.02 -25.59 74.05
N ALA A 26 1.08 -26.47 74.40
CA ALA A 26 0.44 -27.36 73.43
C ALA A 26 -0.50 -26.62 72.46
N GLN A 27 -1.20 -25.58 72.91
CA GLN A 27 -2.03 -24.73 72.05
C GLN A 27 -1.17 -23.90 71.10
N GLU A 28 -0.10 -23.27 71.56
CA GLU A 28 0.82 -22.49 70.72
C GLU A 28 1.50 -23.37 69.65
N LYS A 29 1.91 -24.59 70.00
CA LYS A 29 2.46 -25.54 69.01
C LYS A 29 1.42 -25.92 67.95
N LYS A 30 0.17 -26.18 68.33
CA LYS A 30 -0.90 -26.49 67.38
C LYS A 30 -1.22 -25.29 66.48
N GLU A 31 -1.19 -24.07 67.01
CA GLU A 31 -1.48 -22.87 66.23
C GLU A 31 -0.34 -22.51 65.25
N LEU A 32 0.91 -22.70 65.66
CA LEU A 32 2.08 -22.57 64.78
C LEU A 32 2.05 -23.61 63.65
N GLU A 33 1.76 -24.87 63.97
CA GLU A 33 1.65 -25.93 62.95
C GLU A 33 0.48 -25.67 61.99
N ALA A 34 -0.66 -25.18 62.49
CA ALA A 34 -1.78 -24.77 61.65
C ALA A 34 -1.43 -23.58 60.74
N LYS A 35 -0.71 -22.57 61.26
CA LYS A 35 -0.24 -21.43 60.46
C LYS A 35 0.77 -21.86 59.39
N GLN A 36 1.72 -22.73 59.73
CA GLN A 36 2.70 -23.26 58.77
C GLN A 36 2.03 -24.06 57.65
N ARG A 37 1.09 -24.95 57.98
CA ARG A 37 0.33 -25.70 56.96
C ARG A 37 -0.51 -24.78 56.07
N ALA A 38 -1.14 -23.75 56.63
CA ALA A 38 -1.91 -22.79 55.84
C ALA A 38 -1.02 -21.94 54.91
N GLU A 39 0.19 -21.58 55.35
CA GLU A 39 1.15 -20.85 54.53
C GLU A 39 1.73 -21.71 53.40
N GLU A 40 2.07 -22.97 53.69
CA GLU A 40 2.53 -23.96 52.70
C GLU A 40 1.45 -24.22 51.63
N GLU A 41 0.20 -24.46 52.03
CA GLU A 41 -0.91 -24.66 51.08
C GLU A 41 -1.18 -23.40 50.24
N ALA A 42 -1.06 -22.21 50.82
CA ALA A 42 -1.20 -20.95 50.10
C ALA A 42 -0.04 -20.73 49.10
N GLN A 43 1.18 -21.14 49.45
CA GLN A 43 2.35 -21.07 48.57
C GLN A 43 2.23 -22.06 47.41
N ASP A 44 1.85 -23.31 47.68
CA ASP A 44 1.61 -24.34 46.66
C ASP A 44 0.50 -23.92 45.68
N ARG A 45 -0.60 -23.33 46.20
CA ARG A 45 -1.70 -22.84 45.37
C ARG A 45 -1.25 -21.68 44.47
N LYS A 46 -0.40 -20.77 44.97
CA LYS A 46 0.18 -19.68 44.18
C LYS A 46 1.12 -20.23 43.10
N GLU A 47 1.98 -21.19 43.44
CA GLU A 47 2.92 -21.77 42.49
C GLU A 47 2.18 -22.57 41.39
N ALA A 48 1.14 -23.33 41.75
CA ALA A 48 0.28 -24.02 40.81
C ALA A 48 -0.45 -23.04 39.86
N GLN A 49 -0.98 -21.93 40.38
CA GLN A 49 -1.58 -20.88 39.54
C GLN A 49 -0.56 -20.23 38.61
N GLN A 50 0.65 -19.91 39.09
CA GLN A 50 1.69 -19.32 38.24
C GLN A 50 2.14 -20.28 37.15
N LYS A 51 2.34 -21.57 37.45
CA LYS A 51 2.66 -22.59 36.45
C LYS A 51 1.54 -22.73 35.42
N ALA A 52 0.27 -22.79 35.84
CA ALA A 52 -0.88 -22.87 34.93
C ALA A 52 -0.99 -21.63 34.01
N LEU A 53 -0.76 -20.43 34.54
CA LEU A 53 -0.75 -19.20 33.76
C LEU A 53 0.43 -19.15 32.78
N ALA A 54 1.62 -19.60 33.19
CA ALA A 54 2.78 -19.67 32.32
C ALA A 54 2.58 -20.66 31.17
N ASP A 55 2.03 -21.84 31.43
CA ASP A 55 1.68 -22.83 30.40
C ASP A 55 0.60 -22.31 29.45
N ALA A 56 -0.46 -21.68 29.98
CA ALA A 56 -1.50 -21.07 29.15
C ALA A 56 -0.93 -19.95 28.25
N ARG A 57 -0.02 -19.12 28.77
CA ARG A 57 0.64 -18.07 27.99
C ARG A 57 1.55 -18.64 26.92
N LYS A 58 2.34 -19.68 27.22
CA LYS A 58 3.18 -20.37 26.24
C LYS A 58 2.35 -21.01 25.12
N LYS A 59 1.24 -21.67 25.46
CA LYS A 59 0.32 -22.25 24.45
C LYS A 59 -0.29 -21.16 23.56
N LYS A 60 -0.78 -20.06 24.14
CA LYS A 60 -1.32 -18.94 23.35
C LYS A 60 -0.27 -18.31 22.45
N GLU A 61 0.95 -18.10 22.92
CA GLU A 61 2.01 -17.51 22.11
C GLU A 61 2.45 -18.45 20.96
N ALA A 62 2.51 -19.77 21.22
CA ALA A 62 2.80 -20.75 20.19
C ALA A 62 1.69 -20.80 19.12
N GLU A 63 0.43 -20.75 19.52
CA GLU A 63 -0.72 -20.73 18.60
C GLU A 63 -0.76 -19.44 17.79
N GLN A 64 -0.50 -18.29 18.41
CA GLN A 64 -0.39 -17.00 17.70
C GLN A 64 0.75 -17.00 16.69
N LYS A 65 1.94 -17.49 17.05
CA LYS A 65 3.08 -17.61 16.12
C LYS A 65 2.76 -18.54 14.95
N GLN A 66 2.07 -19.66 15.19
CA GLN A 66 1.65 -20.55 14.10
C GLN A 66 0.59 -19.92 13.21
N ALA A 67 -0.37 -19.18 13.77
CA ALA A 67 -1.39 -18.47 13.01
C ALA A 67 -0.77 -17.36 12.14
N GLU A 68 0.13 -16.56 12.70
CA GLU A 68 0.84 -15.50 11.97
C GLU A 68 1.73 -16.07 10.87
N ALA A 69 2.46 -17.17 11.13
CA ALA A 69 3.25 -17.86 10.11
C ALA A 69 2.37 -18.40 8.96
N LYS A 70 1.21 -18.98 9.26
CA LYS A 70 0.26 -19.45 8.24
C LYS A 70 -0.33 -18.29 7.43
N GLN A 71 -0.66 -17.17 8.08
CA GLN A 71 -1.15 -15.98 7.39
C GLN A 71 -0.09 -15.37 6.47
N ALA A 72 1.15 -15.26 6.94
CA ALA A 72 2.27 -14.76 6.14
C ALA A 72 2.55 -15.67 4.92
N GLN A 73 2.51 -16.99 5.09
CA GLN A 73 2.65 -17.92 3.96
C GLN A 73 1.48 -17.82 2.97
N ALA A 74 0.24 -17.67 3.45
CA ALA A 74 -0.93 -17.51 2.59
C ALA A 74 -0.90 -16.19 1.80
N GLU A 75 -0.48 -15.09 2.42
CA GLU A 75 -0.29 -13.81 1.72
C GLU A 75 0.83 -13.88 0.69
N ALA A 76 1.97 -14.50 1.04
CA ALA A 76 3.07 -14.68 0.10
C ALA A 76 2.67 -15.54 -1.11
N ALA A 77 1.91 -16.61 -0.89
CA ALA A 77 1.37 -17.44 -1.96
C ALA A 77 0.38 -16.66 -2.85
N LYS A 78 -0.54 -15.90 -2.26
CA LYS A 78 -1.47 -15.04 -3.03
C LYS A 78 -0.76 -13.98 -3.85
N LYS A 79 0.27 -13.33 -3.30
CA LYS A 79 1.07 -12.34 -4.05
C LYS A 79 1.80 -12.97 -5.23
N LYS A 80 2.42 -14.15 -5.04
CA LYS A 80 3.06 -14.89 -6.14
C LYS A 80 2.07 -15.32 -7.22
N GLU A 81 0.88 -15.79 -6.84
CA GLU A 81 -0.15 -16.16 -7.82
C GLU A 81 -0.67 -14.93 -8.58
N ALA A 82 -0.89 -13.81 -7.89
CA ALA A 82 -1.33 -12.57 -8.52
C ALA A 82 -0.28 -12.04 -9.51
N GLU A 83 1.00 -12.04 -9.14
CA GLU A 83 2.10 -11.62 -10.01
C GLU A 83 2.24 -12.55 -11.22
N ALA A 84 2.13 -13.86 -11.03
CA ALA A 84 2.15 -14.83 -12.13
C ALA A 84 0.97 -14.64 -13.11
N ARG A 85 -0.25 -14.41 -12.60
CA ARG A 85 -1.42 -14.11 -13.43
C ARG A 85 -1.25 -12.79 -14.19
N GLN A 86 -0.70 -11.77 -13.55
CA GLN A 86 -0.47 -10.47 -14.19
C GLN A 86 0.58 -10.60 -15.31
N ALA A 87 1.69 -11.29 -15.05
CA ALA A 87 2.71 -11.56 -16.06
C ALA A 87 2.16 -12.35 -17.26
N GLN A 88 1.32 -13.36 -17.02
CA GLN A 88 0.65 -14.10 -18.11
C GLN A 88 -0.33 -13.22 -18.90
N ALA A 89 -1.11 -12.36 -18.22
CA ALA A 89 -2.03 -11.45 -18.87
C ALA A 89 -1.29 -10.41 -19.74
N ASP A 90 -0.17 -9.86 -19.25
CA ASP A 90 0.65 -8.92 -20.00
C ASP A 90 1.35 -9.58 -21.20
N ALA A 91 1.82 -10.82 -21.04
CA ALA A 91 2.38 -11.61 -22.14
C ALA A 91 1.33 -11.91 -23.22
N ALA A 92 0.12 -12.32 -22.83
CA ALA A 92 -0.97 -12.58 -23.76
C ALA A 92 -1.42 -11.32 -24.50
N LYS A 93 -1.50 -10.16 -23.81
CA LYS A 93 -1.80 -8.87 -24.44
C LYS A 93 -0.74 -8.45 -25.45
N LYS A 94 0.55 -8.63 -25.12
CA LYS A 94 1.65 -8.33 -26.06
C LYS A 94 1.59 -9.24 -27.29
N ALA A 95 1.38 -10.54 -27.11
CA ALA A 95 1.24 -11.49 -28.21
C ALA A 95 0.06 -11.12 -29.14
N ALA A 96 -1.12 -10.84 -28.58
CA ALA A 96 -2.29 -10.42 -29.34
C ALA A 96 -2.06 -9.09 -30.08
N ALA A 97 -1.38 -8.13 -29.46
CA ALA A 97 -1.04 -6.86 -30.10
C ALA A 97 -0.06 -7.04 -31.27
N THR A 98 0.96 -7.90 -31.12
CA THR A 98 1.90 -8.21 -32.20
C THR A 98 1.23 -8.92 -33.37
N GLU A 99 0.31 -9.85 -33.10
CA GLU A 99 -0.42 -10.56 -34.15
C GLU A 99 -1.39 -9.63 -34.89
N ALA A 100 -2.10 -8.76 -34.16
CA ALA A 100 -2.96 -7.74 -34.77
C ALA A 100 -2.17 -6.76 -35.65
N ALA A 101 -1.02 -6.28 -35.19
CA ALA A 101 -0.14 -5.41 -35.97
C ALA A 101 0.40 -6.10 -37.23
N ALA A 102 0.79 -7.38 -37.13
CA ALA A 102 1.24 -8.16 -38.28
C ALA A 102 0.13 -8.37 -39.32
N ARG A 103 -1.11 -8.65 -38.88
CA ARG A 103 -2.28 -8.78 -39.77
C ARG A 103 -2.61 -7.45 -40.46
N GLN A 104 -2.55 -6.33 -39.74
CA GLN A 104 -2.75 -5.00 -40.33
C GLN A 104 -1.68 -4.68 -41.38
N ALA A 105 -0.40 -4.89 -41.07
CA ALA A 105 0.69 -4.67 -42.02
C ALA A 105 0.58 -5.56 -43.27
N ALA A 106 0.10 -6.81 -43.12
CA ALA A 106 -0.18 -7.69 -44.26
C ALA A 106 -1.34 -7.17 -45.12
N ALA A 107 -2.42 -6.69 -44.50
CA ALA A 107 -3.56 -6.09 -45.20
C ALA A 107 -3.17 -4.81 -45.96
N ASP A 108 -2.35 -3.94 -45.34
CA ASP A 108 -1.86 -2.70 -45.96
C ASP A 108 -0.96 -2.97 -47.17
N ARG A 109 -0.10 -4.00 -47.09
CA ARG A 109 0.69 -4.45 -48.25
C ARG A 109 -0.19 -4.98 -49.37
N ALA A 110 -1.18 -5.82 -49.06
CA ALA A 110 -2.12 -6.32 -50.07
C ALA A 110 -2.92 -5.19 -50.74
N ALA A 111 -3.40 -4.22 -49.97
CA ALA A 111 -4.11 -3.05 -50.48
C ALA A 111 -3.21 -2.18 -51.38
N THR A 112 -1.93 -2.03 -51.03
CA THR A 112 -0.96 -1.27 -51.82
C THR A 112 -0.66 -1.95 -53.15
N LEU A 113 -0.46 -3.28 -53.15
CA LEU A 113 -0.29 -4.05 -54.39
C LEU A 113 -1.53 -3.96 -55.30
N ARG A 114 -2.73 -4.02 -54.71
CA ARG A 114 -3.99 -3.84 -55.46
C ARG A 114 -4.12 -2.45 -56.08
N ARG A 115 -3.71 -1.39 -55.37
CA ARG A 115 -3.66 -0.02 -55.92
C ARG A 115 -2.65 0.10 -57.05
N MET A 116 -1.45 -0.47 -56.92
CA MET A 116 -0.46 -0.45 -57.99
C MET A 116 -0.93 -1.22 -59.24
N GLN A 117 -1.60 -2.36 -59.08
CA GLN A 117 -2.22 -3.07 -60.21
C GLN A 117 -3.36 -2.26 -60.85
N GLY A 118 -4.13 -1.53 -60.06
CA GLY A 118 -5.16 -0.61 -60.58
C GLY A 118 -4.57 0.57 -61.36
N LEU A 119 -3.46 1.14 -60.89
CA LEU A 119 -2.74 2.23 -61.58
C LEU A 119 -2.04 1.76 -62.85
N ALA A 120 -1.47 0.55 -62.88
CA ALA A 120 -0.86 -0.02 -64.09
C ALA A 120 -1.89 -0.39 -65.18
N GLY A 121 -3.18 -0.51 -64.83
CA GLY A 121 -4.29 -0.72 -65.77
C GLY A 121 -5.07 0.55 -66.12
N ALA A 122 -4.75 1.69 -65.51
CA ALA A 122 -5.48 2.95 -65.67
C ALA A 122 -4.51 4.11 -65.95
N SER A 123 -3.78 4.02 -67.06
CA SER A 123 -3.17 5.19 -67.69
C SER A 123 -4.25 5.94 -68.46
N GLY A 124 -5.02 6.76 -67.75
CA GLY A 124 -6.07 7.60 -68.32
C GLY A 124 -6.98 8.14 -67.23
N ASP A 125 -6.49 9.11 -66.47
CA ASP A 125 -7.18 10.39 -66.26
C ASP A 125 -6.42 11.26 -65.25
N ASP A 126 -6.18 12.50 -65.67
CA ASP A 126 -5.69 13.61 -64.86
C ASP A 126 -6.67 13.91 -63.73
N ASN A 127 -6.12 14.35 -62.59
CA ASN A 127 -6.83 14.95 -61.44
C ASN A 127 -7.14 14.05 -60.22
N ALA A 128 -6.10 13.44 -59.64
CA ALA A 128 -6.14 13.03 -58.25
C ALA A 128 -5.07 13.77 -57.43
N THR A 129 -5.38 15.01 -57.04
CA THR A 129 -4.64 15.81 -56.06
C THR A 129 -4.74 15.14 -54.68
N GLY A 130 -3.97 14.07 -54.49
CA GLY A 130 -3.91 13.29 -53.27
C GLY A 130 -3.09 14.00 -52.21
N ASN A 131 -3.78 14.45 -51.17
CA ASN A 131 -3.32 15.09 -49.92
C ASN A 131 -2.41 14.17 -49.05
N ALA A 132 -1.48 13.45 -49.68
CA ALA A 132 -0.79 12.26 -49.18
C ALA A 132 0.55 12.56 -48.49
N LEU A 133 0.63 13.69 -47.77
CA LEU A 133 1.76 13.96 -46.86
C LEU A 133 1.30 14.62 -45.56
N LYS A 134 0.14 14.24 -45.03
CA LYS A 134 -0.27 14.66 -43.68
C LYS A 134 0.41 13.77 -42.65
N SER A 135 1.51 14.28 -42.10
CA SER A 135 2.25 13.73 -40.96
C SER A 135 1.33 13.09 -39.92
N SER A 136 1.57 11.83 -39.58
CA SER A 136 0.81 11.09 -38.55
C SER A 136 1.08 11.55 -37.11
N GLY A 137 1.71 12.71 -36.91
CA GLY A 137 1.98 13.31 -35.61
C GLY A 137 1.08 14.53 -35.36
N PRO A 138 0.90 14.93 -34.08
CA PRO A 138 0.26 16.19 -33.75
C PRO A 138 0.93 17.34 -34.49
N SER A 139 0.13 18.30 -34.96
CA SER A 139 0.69 19.47 -35.63
C SER A 139 1.68 20.15 -34.68
N GLY A 140 2.78 20.70 -35.20
CA GLY A 140 3.77 21.40 -34.37
C GLY A 140 3.17 22.52 -33.50
N SER A 141 2.00 23.05 -33.90
CA SER A 141 1.25 24.07 -33.16
C SER A 141 0.35 23.51 -32.03
N TYR A 142 0.10 22.21 -31.99
CA TYR A 142 -0.85 21.60 -31.04
C TYR A 142 -0.35 21.68 -29.60
N GLY A 143 0.95 21.41 -29.37
CA GLY A 143 1.56 21.53 -28.03
C GLY A 143 1.44 22.95 -27.46
N ALA A 144 1.58 23.98 -28.30
CA ALA A 144 1.42 25.37 -27.88
C ALA A 144 -0.04 25.71 -27.55
N LYS A 145 -1.02 25.18 -28.30
CA LYS A 145 -2.44 25.34 -28.01
C LYS A 145 -2.84 24.69 -26.68
N VAL A 146 -2.34 23.48 -26.44
CA VAL A 146 -2.55 22.77 -25.17
C VAL A 146 -1.93 23.54 -24.01
N ALA A 147 -0.68 23.99 -24.15
CA ALA A 147 -0.04 24.81 -23.13
C ALA A 147 -0.82 26.10 -22.85
N ALA A 148 -1.36 26.76 -23.88
CA ALA A 148 -2.18 27.97 -23.73
C ALA A 148 -3.51 27.72 -22.99
N ALA A 149 -4.16 26.57 -23.21
CA ALA A 149 -5.38 26.19 -22.50
C ALA A 149 -5.11 25.84 -21.02
N VAL A 150 -3.95 25.28 -20.73
CA VAL A 150 -3.58 24.80 -19.38
C VAL A 150 -3.03 25.91 -18.50
N ARG A 151 -2.24 26.83 -19.07
CA ARG A 151 -1.61 27.95 -18.36
C ARG A 151 -2.53 28.75 -17.42
N PRO A 152 -3.74 29.20 -17.80
CA PRO A 152 -4.59 29.96 -16.88
C PRO A 152 -5.05 29.16 -15.65
N ASN A 153 -4.96 27.84 -15.70
CA ASN A 153 -5.32 26.95 -14.60
C ASN A 153 -4.14 26.56 -13.69
N VAL A 154 -2.90 26.86 -14.10
CA VAL A 154 -1.69 26.61 -13.31
C VAL A 154 -1.46 27.78 -12.36
N VAL A 155 -1.66 27.53 -11.06
CA VAL A 155 -1.45 28.53 -10.01
C VAL A 155 -0.07 28.31 -9.40
N PHE A 156 0.89 29.16 -9.77
CA PHE A 156 2.24 29.15 -9.21
C PHE A 156 2.71 30.58 -8.92
N PRO A 157 2.57 31.09 -7.68
CA PRO A 157 2.83 32.49 -7.34
C PRO A 157 4.32 32.87 -7.43
N ASP A 158 5.23 31.90 -7.32
CA ASP A 158 6.68 32.14 -7.36
C ASP A 158 7.28 32.04 -8.78
N ALA A 159 6.45 32.07 -9.83
CA ALA A 159 6.88 31.88 -11.22
C ALA A 159 7.99 32.85 -11.64
N ASP A 160 7.93 34.09 -11.16
CA ASP A 160 8.92 35.13 -11.48
C ASP A 160 10.25 34.96 -10.74
N LEU A 161 10.22 34.36 -9.55
CA LEU A 161 11.38 34.07 -8.70
C LEU A 161 12.15 32.82 -9.12
N VAL A 162 11.63 32.05 -10.09
CA VAL A 162 12.33 30.87 -10.63
C VAL A 162 13.56 31.29 -11.42
N ASN A 163 14.73 30.81 -10.99
CA ASN A 163 15.99 31.00 -11.69
C ASN A 163 16.06 30.05 -12.91
N GLY A 164 15.79 30.60 -14.10
CA GLY A 164 15.72 29.86 -15.37
C GLY A 164 14.28 29.60 -15.85
N ASN A 165 14.14 28.90 -16.99
CA ASN A 165 12.84 28.45 -17.53
C ASN A 165 12.83 26.93 -17.71
N PRO A 166 12.83 26.16 -16.59
CA PRO A 166 12.91 24.72 -16.68
C PRO A 166 11.62 24.14 -17.28
N LYS A 167 11.77 23.28 -18.28
CA LYS A 167 10.66 22.59 -18.93
C LYS A 167 10.29 21.31 -18.18
N ALA A 168 9.03 21.19 -17.79
CA ALA A 168 8.44 19.93 -17.32
C ALA A 168 7.71 19.26 -18.47
N GLU A 169 7.92 17.97 -18.69
CA GLU A 169 7.23 17.21 -19.73
C GLU A 169 6.24 16.23 -19.08
N PHE A 170 4.97 16.35 -19.46
CA PHE A 170 3.88 15.52 -18.96
C PHE A 170 3.27 14.72 -20.09
N GLU A 171 3.11 13.42 -19.89
CA GLU A 171 2.29 12.57 -20.75
C GLU A 171 0.83 12.72 -20.33
N VAL A 172 0.00 13.21 -21.26
CA VAL A 172 -1.44 13.41 -21.06
C VAL A 172 -2.18 12.42 -21.93
N LYS A 173 -3.03 11.61 -21.31
CA LYS A 173 -3.95 10.69 -21.98
C LYS A 173 -5.30 11.35 -22.17
N LEU A 174 -5.77 11.37 -23.41
CA LEU A 174 -7.04 11.97 -23.78
C LEU A 174 -8.06 10.92 -24.21
N ALA A 175 -9.32 11.18 -23.89
CA ALA A 175 -10.45 10.50 -24.46
C ALA A 175 -10.73 11.03 -25.89
N PRO A 176 -11.50 10.30 -26.72
CA PRO A 176 -11.79 10.69 -28.11
C PRO A 176 -12.55 12.03 -28.26
N ASP A 177 -13.10 12.56 -27.16
CA ASP A 177 -13.79 13.84 -27.07
C ASP A 177 -12.87 15.02 -26.66
N GLY A 178 -11.62 14.73 -26.27
CA GLY A 178 -10.61 15.68 -25.84
C GLY A 178 -10.49 15.83 -24.32
N THR A 179 -11.23 15.02 -23.56
CA THR A 179 -11.21 15.02 -22.09
C THR A 179 -9.94 14.35 -21.56
N ILE A 180 -9.33 14.92 -20.52
CA ILE A 180 -8.12 14.42 -19.89
C ILE A 180 -8.47 13.23 -18.98
N VAL A 181 -8.05 12.03 -19.38
CA VAL A 181 -8.28 10.79 -18.64
C VAL A 181 -7.14 10.52 -17.66
N GLY A 182 -5.93 10.98 -17.95
CA GLY A 182 -4.78 10.80 -17.07
C GLY A 182 -3.61 11.71 -17.40
N VAL A 183 -2.86 12.07 -16.36
CA VAL A 183 -1.64 12.89 -16.45
C VAL A 183 -0.52 12.14 -15.74
N LYS A 184 0.65 12.08 -16.37
CA LYS A 184 1.85 11.47 -15.79
C LYS A 184 3.06 12.36 -16.07
N LEU A 185 3.87 12.63 -15.04
CA LEU A 185 5.15 13.31 -15.22
C LEU A 185 6.15 12.37 -15.93
N VAL A 186 6.67 12.81 -17.06
CA VAL A 186 7.72 12.09 -17.83
C VAL A 186 9.09 12.67 -17.50
N LYS A 187 9.17 13.99 -17.40
CA LYS A 187 10.40 14.72 -17.08
C LYS A 187 10.12 15.84 -16.11
N SER A 188 10.72 15.76 -14.93
CA SER A 188 10.66 16.82 -13.93
C SER A 188 11.39 18.07 -14.40
N SER A 189 10.85 19.24 -14.06
CA SER A 189 11.53 20.53 -14.24
C SER A 189 12.69 20.73 -13.27
N GLY A 190 12.84 19.87 -12.26
CA GLY A 190 13.75 20.08 -11.13
C GLY A 190 13.16 20.95 -10.02
N LEU A 191 11.92 21.45 -10.19
CA LEU A 191 11.16 22.19 -9.18
C LEU A 191 9.87 21.44 -8.85
N PRO A 192 9.82 20.71 -7.72
CA PRO A 192 8.65 19.88 -7.39
C PRO A 192 7.38 20.73 -7.22
N ASN A 193 7.49 21.94 -6.68
CA ASN A 193 6.35 22.84 -6.50
C ASN A 193 5.75 23.29 -7.85
N TRP A 194 6.59 23.48 -8.88
CA TRP A 194 6.13 23.79 -10.23
C TRP A 194 5.49 22.56 -10.88
N ASP A 195 6.12 21.39 -10.76
CA ASP A 195 5.60 20.15 -11.34
C ASP A 195 4.21 19.81 -10.77
N GLU A 196 4.02 19.96 -9.46
CA GLU A 196 2.73 19.75 -8.80
C GLU A 196 1.67 20.78 -9.23
N ALA A 197 2.04 22.05 -9.34
CA ALA A 197 1.15 23.10 -9.83
C ALA A 197 0.74 22.86 -11.30
N ALA A 198 1.68 22.43 -12.13
CA ALA A 198 1.45 22.09 -13.53
C ALA A 198 0.54 20.85 -13.67
N GLU A 199 0.74 19.80 -12.87
CA GLU A 199 -0.15 18.64 -12.84
C GLU A 199 -1.57 19.04 -12.42
N ARG A 200 -1.70 19.86 -11.37
CA ARG A 200 -2.99 20.38 -10.90
C ARG A 200 -3.70 21.21 -11.97
N GLY A 201 -2.97 22.07 -12.68
CA GLY A 201 -3.50 22.87 -13.77
C GLY A 201 -3.96 22.02 -14.97
N LEU A 202 -3.22 20.96 -15.30
CA LEU A 202 -3.63 19.99 -16.32
C LEU A 202 -4.95 19.32 -15.95
N ARG A 203 -5.08 18.81 -14.72
CA ARG A 203 -6.31 18.18 -14.23
C ARG A 203 -7.50 19.15 -14.21
N LYS A 204 -7.27 20.42 -13.87
CA LYS A 204 -8.31 21.46 -13.85
C LYS A 204 -8.77 21.89 -15.24
N THR A 205 -7.93 21.71 -16.26
CA THR A 205 -8.27 22.10 -17.64
C THR A 205 -9.33 21.19 -18.24
N ASP A 206 -9.50 19.97 -17.72
CA ASP A 206 -10.51 18.93 -18.03
C ASP A 206 -10.60 18.55 -19.52
N LYS A 207 -10.79 19.51 -20.41
CA LYS A 207 -10.89 19.36 -21.86
C LYS A 207 -9.84 20.18 -22.62
N LEU A 208 -9.10 19.50 -23.50
CA LEU A 208 -8.14 20.15 -24.38
C LEU A 208 -8.76 20.56 -25.74
N PRO A 209 -8.27 21.65 -26.36
CA PRO A 209 -8.70 22.04 -27.70
C PRO A 209 -8.33 20.97 -28.72
N ARG A 210 -9.09 20.90 -29.82
CA ARG A 210 -8.76 20.01 -30.96
C ARG A 210 -7.60 20.56 -31.77
N ASP A 211 -6.84 19.68 -32.41
CA ASP A 211 -5.77 20.08 -33.33
C ASP A 211 -6.34 20.75 -34.60
N ASN A 212 -5.51 21.41 -35.42
CA ASN A 212 -5.95 22.09 -36.65
C ASN A 212 -6.62 21.14 -37.65
N ASP A 213 -6.24 19.86 -37.66
CA ASP A 213 -6.89 18.82 -38.47
C ASP A 213 -8.15 18.22 -37.80
N GLY A 214 -8.62 18.79 -36.68
CA GLY A 214 -9.80 18.32 -35.93
C GLY A 214 -9.59 17.02 -35.16
N ARG A 215 -8.39 16.44 -35.21
CA ARG A 215 -8.02 15.17 -34.57
C ARG A 215 -7.64 15.38 -33.10
N ILE A 216 -7.86 14.33 -32.31
CA ILE A 216 -7.42 14.21 -30.92
C ILE A 216 -6.52 12.98 -30.83
N PHE A 217 -5.35 13.15 -30.23
CA PHE A 217 -4.40 12.06 -30.03
C PHE A 217 -4.63 11.42 -28.66
N PRO A 218 -4.66 10.08 -28.57
CA PRO A 218 -4.98 9.37 -27.32
C PRO A 218 -3.91 9.52 -26.23
N SER A 219 -2.66 9.78 -26.62
CA SER A 219 -1.58 10.18 -25.72
C SER A 219 -0.74 11.27 -26.39
N LEU A 220 -0.34 12.28 -25.62
CA LEU A 220 0.51 13.37 -26.08
C LEU A 220 1.45 13.83 -24.97
N VAL A 221 2.65 14.27 -25.33
CA VAL A 221 3.61 14.85 -24.40
C VAL A 221 3.48 16.38 -24.44
N VAL A 222 3.07 16.99 -23.34
CA VAL A 222 3.00 18.45 -23.17
C VAL A 222 4.24 18.93 -22.43
N ALA A 223 4.95 19.88 -23.01
CA ALA A 223 5.98 20.64 -22.30
C ALA A 223 5.36 21.90 -21.68
N LEU A 224 5.47 22.04 -20.36
CA LEU A 224 5.04 23.22 -19.61
C LEU A 224 6.26 23.92 -19.00
N GLN A 225 6.19 25.25 -18.97
CA GLN A 225 7.26 26.14 -18.53
C GLN A 225 6.68 27.21 -17.60
N PRO A 226 7.36 27.55 -16.50
CA PRO A 226 6.90 28.55 -15.53
C PRO A 226 6.84 29.96 -16.11
N LYS A 227 7.73 30.28 -17.06
CA LYS A 227 7.80 31.59 -17.72
C LYS A 227 7.32 31.48 -19.17
N ARG A 228 6.70 32.56 -19.67
CA ARG A 228 6.25 32.69 -21.07
C ARG A 228 7.40 32.80 -22.05
#